data_AF-W4F1C8-F1
#
_entry.id   AF-W4F1C8-F1
#
_cell.length_a   1.000
_cell.length_b   1.000
_cell.length_c   1.000
_cell.angle_alpha   90.00
_cell.angle_beta   90.00
_cell.angle_gamma   90.00
#
_symmetry.space_group_name_H-M   'P 1'
#
loop_
_entity.id
_entity.type
_entity.pdbx_description
1 polymer ?
#
loop_
_entity_poly.entity_id
_entity_poly.type
_entity_poly.pdbx_seq_one_letter_code
_entity_poly.pdbx_strand_id
1 'polypeptide(L)' 'MLKAICNHDIGVRPSIFHRVHFININRKTIFHIYDDRGCDLLATSPETIRDVYDKYNDWILDYDRNEIDEVFK' A
#
# COMPACT_ATOMS: atom_id res chain seq x y z
N MET A 1 -4.99 -14.32 -4.27
CA MET A 1 -4.32 -14.02 -2.99
C MET A 1 -4.72 -12.65 -2.45
N LEU A 2 -4.48 -11.53 -3.14
CA LEU A 2 -4.87 -10.19 -2.63
C LEU A 2 -6.34 -10.11 -2.24
N LYS A 3 -7.25 -10.57 -3.11
CA LYS A 3 -8.68 -10.69 -2.79
C LYS A 3 -8.98 -11.46 -1.50
N ALA A 4 -8.19 -12.50 -1.19
CA ALA A 4 -8.38 -13.27 0.03
C ALA A 4 -7.90 -12.50 1.28
N ILE A 5 -6.91 -11.62 1.15
CA ILE A 5 -6.53 -10.70 2.24
C ILE A 5 -7.68 -9.71 2.49
N CYS A 6 -8.17 -9.03 1.45
CA CYS A 6 -9.28 -8.07 1.57
C CYS A 6 -10.58 -8.72 2.09
N ASN A 7 -10.89 -9.93 1.64
CA ASN A 7 -12.07 -10.67 2.07
C ASN A 7 -12.12 -10.96 3.58
N HIS A 8 -10.96 -10.91 4.26
CA HIS A 8 -10.90 -11.17 5.69
C HIS A 8 -11.81 -10.22 6.48
N ASP A 9 -11.81 -8.92 6.14
CA ASP A 9 -12.55 -7.89 6.89
C ASP A 9 -14.06 -7.90 6.57
N ILE A 10 -14.43 -8.44 5.41
CA ILE A 10 -15.82 -8.51 4.91
C ILE A 10 -16.49 -9.86 5.25
N GLY A 11 -15.74 -10.83 5.78
CA GLY A 11 -16.27 -12.16 6.13
C GLY A 11 -16.55 -13.06 4.92
N VAL A 12 -15.93 -12.79 3.77
CA VAL A 12 -16.09 -13.55 2.53
C VAL A 12 -15.01 -14.63 2.41
N ARG A 13 -15.29 -15.76 1.76
CA ARG A 13 -14.29 -16.81 1.46
C ARG A 13 -13.87 -16.80 -0.02
N PRO A 14 -12.61 -17.11 -0.34
CA PRO A 14 -11.50 -17.45 0.58
C PRO A 14 -10.99 -16.22 1.35
N SER A 15 -10.48 -16.43 2.57
CA SER A 15 -9.87 -15.38 3.41
C SER A 15 -8.46 -15.74 3.88
N ILE A 16 -7.61 -14.74 4.09
CA ILE A 16 -6.28 -14.87 4.69
C ILE A 16 -6.22 -13.91 5.88
N PHE A 17 -6.08 -14.45 7.09
CA PHE A 17 -6.04 -13.68 8.35
C PHE A 17 -4.62 -13.21 8.71
N HIS A 18 -3.60 -13.77 8.05
CA HIS A 18 -2.20 -13.49 8.39
C HIS A 18 -1.76 -12.14 7.83
N ARG A 19 -0.81 -11.50 8.52
CA ARG A 19 -0.09 -10.35 7.98
C ARG A 19 0.78 -10.80 6.80
N VAL A 20 0.56 -10.24 5.62
CA VAL A 20 1.26 -10.62 4.38
C VAL A 20 2.05 -9.44 3.83
N HIS A 21 3.36 -9.61 3.74
CA HIS A 21 4.26 -8.62 3.12
C HIS A 21 4.73 -9.12 1.75
N PHE A 22 4.57 -8.28 0.73
CA PHE A 22 5.09 -8.51 -0.61
C PHE A 22 6.39 -7.75 -0.77
N ILE A 23 7.49 -8.48 -0.96
CA ILE A 23 8.83 -7.89 -1.08
C ILE A 23 9.23 -7.89 -2.56
N ASN A 24 9.38 -6.70 -3.14
CA ASN A 24 9.91 -6.53 -4.48
C ASN A 24 11.39 -6.13 -4.39
N ILE A 25 12.28 -7.11 -4.54
CA ILE A 25 13.73 -6.91 -4.43
C ILE A 25 14.24 -5.97 -5.53
N ASN A 26 13.75 -6.14 -6.76
CA ASN A 26 14.21 -5.36 -7.92
C ASN A 26 13.83 -3.89 -7.80
N ARG A 27 12.62 -3.60 -7.29
CA ARG A 27 12.19 -2.23 -7.04
C ARG A 27 12.51 -1.74 -5.63
N LYS A 28 13.13 -2.55 -4.76
CA LYS A 28 13.40 -2.18 -3.35
C LYS A 28 12.15 -1.65 -2.62
N THR A 29 11.01 -2.29 -2.84
CA THR A 29 9.75 -1.93 -2.21
C THR A 29 9.16 -3.07 -1.40
N ILE A 30 8.39 -2.70 -0.38
CA ILE A 30 7.56 -3.62 0.41
C ILE A 30 6.12 -3.13 0.31
N PHE A 31 5.21 -4.04 0.01
CA PHE A 31 3.80 -3.76 -0.07
C PHE A 31 3.04 -4.60 0.95
N HIS A 32 2.13 -3.97 1.69
CA HIS A 32 1.35 -4.62 2.73
C HIS A 32 -0.11 -4.20 2.64
N ILE A 33 -0.99 -5.14 2.32
CA ILE A 33 -2.44 -4.92 2.34
C ILE A 33 -2.98 -5.34 3.69
N TYR A 34 -3.73 -4.47 4.36
CA TYR A 34 -4.31 -4.74 5.67
C TYR A 34 -5.78 -5.17 5.56
N ASP A 35 -6.55 -4.51 4.70
CA ASP A 35 -7.97 -4.77 4.48
C ASP A 35 -8.41 -4.43 3.03
N ASP A 36 -9.71 -4.26 2.80
CA ASP A 36 -10.28 -3.89 1.50
C ASP A 36 -10.20 -2.38 1.18
N ARG A 37 -9.76 -1.56 2.13
CA ARG A 37 -9.72 -0.09 2.04
C ARG A 37 -8.30 0.46 1.92
N GLY A 38 -7.29 -0.24 2.44
CA GLY A 38 -5.96 0.33 2.58
C GLY A 38 -4.80 -0.64 2.47
N CYS A 39 -3.65 -0.06 2.10
CA CYS A 39 -2.37 -0.74 2.02
C CYS A 39 -1.22 0.25 2.24
N ASP A 40 -0.10 -0.26 2.75
CA ASP A 40 1.15 0.49 2.83
C ASP A 40 2.08 0.11 1.68
N LEU A 41 2.75 1.11 1.14
CA LEU A 41 3.86 0.96 0.22
C LEU A 41 5.10 1.61 0.82
N LEU A 42 6.09 0.79 1.17
CA LEU A 42 7.38 1.24 1.66
C LEU A 42 8.42 1.13 0.55
N ALA A 43 9.37 2.05 0.56
CA ALA A 43 10.48 2.07 -0.38
C ALA A 43 11.76 2.57 0.32
N THR A 44 12.91 2.22 -0.24
CA THR A 44 14.20 2.72 0.28
C THR A 44 14.45 4.20 -0.01
N SER A 45 13.71 4.80 -0.94
CA SER A 45 13.72 6.24 -1.22
C SER A 45 12.41 6.70 -1.86
N PRO A 46 12.02 7.99 -1.75
CA PRO A 46 10.82 8.51 -2.41
C PRO A 46 10.82 8.31 -3.93
N GLU A 47 11.98 8.47 -4.58
CA GLU A 47 12.13 8.34 -6.04
C GLU A 47 11.74 6.95 -6.56
N THR A 48 11.95 5.93 -5.73
CA THR A 48 11.65 4.53 -6.05
C THR A 48 10.15 4.29 -6.29
N ILE A 49 9.30 5.13 -5.67
CA ILE A 49 7.84 5.07 -5.71
C ILE A 49 7.20 6.40 -6.16
N ARG A 50 7.99 7.29 -6.76
CA ARG A 50 7.53 8.57 -7.33
C ARG A 50 6.40 8.35 -8.33
N ASP A 51 6.53 7.33 -9.18
CA ASP A 51 5.52 6.95 -10.17
C ASP A 51 4.19 6.54 -9.53
N VAL A 52 4.24 5.90 -8.36
CA VAL A 52 3.04 5.54 -7.60
C VAL A 52 2.41 6.77 -6.99
N TYR A 53 3.20 7.64 -6.35
CA TYR A 53 2.70 8.88 -5.76
C TYR A 53 2.05 9.77 -6.82
N ASP A 54 2.68 9.96 -7.98
CA ASP A 54 2.14 10.82 -9.04
C ASP A 54 0.87 10.22 -9.65
N LYS A 55 0.84 8.89 -9.87
CA LYS A 55 -0.27 8.22 -10.54
C LYS A 55 -1.50 8.02 -9.66
N TYR A 56 -1.31 7.77 -8.36
CA TYR A 56 -2.37 7.45 -7.41
C TYR A 56 -2.49 8.50 -6.31
N ASN A 57 -2.10 9.74 -6.59
CA ASN A 57 -2.15 10.85 -5.63
C ASN A 57 -3.56 11.06 -5.04
N ASP A 58 -4.60 10.80 -5.84
CA ASP A 58 -6.01 10.90 -5.41
C ASP A 58 -6.41 9.83 -4.39
N TRP A 59 -5.60 8.79 -4.18
CA TRP A 59 -5.86 7.75 -3.17
C TRP A 59 -5.35 8.16 -1.78
N ILE A 60 -4.52 9.21 -1.71
CA ILE A 60 -4.01 9.73 -0.44
C ILE A 60 -5.16 10.43 0.30
N LEU A 61 -5.35 10.02 1.55
CA LEU A 61 -6.36 10.61 2.44
C LEU A 61 -5.97 12.04 2.79
N ASP A 62 -6.95 12.95 2.84
CA ASP A 62 -6.71 14.39 3.02
C ASP A 62 -5.90 14.73 4.27
N TYR A 63 -6.04 13.93 5.33
CA TYR A 63 -5.32 14.14 6.58
C TYR A 63 -3.84 13.71 6.51
N ASP A 64 -3.48 12.74 5.66
CA ASP A 64 -2.08 12.30 5.45
C ASP A 64 -1.36 13.12 4.37
N ARG A 65 -2.14 13.78 3.49
CA ARG A 65 -1.66 14.44 2.27
C ARG A 65 -0.50 15.38 2.50
N ASN A 66 -0.62 16.31 3.46
CA ASN A 66 0.44 17.29 3.70
C ASN A 66 1.76 16.64 4.12
N GLU A 67 1.72 15.62 4.99
CA GLU A 67 2.93 14.92 5.45
C GLU A 67 3.57 14.12 4.31
N ILE A 68 2.75 13.45 3.50
CA ILE A 68 3.23 12.71 2.33
C ILE A 68 3.83 13.66 1.30
N ASP A 69 3.18 14.79 1.01
CA ASP A 69 3.68 15.78 0.06
C ASP A 69 5.07 16.30 0.48
N GLU A 70 5.36 16.50 1.77
CA GLU A 70 6.70 16.90 2.25
C GLU A 70 7.80 15.86 1.94
N VAL A 71 7.48 14.56 2.01
CA VAL A 71 8.43 13.47 1.66
C VAL A 71 8.79 13.52 0.17
N PHE A 72 7.91 14.11 -0.62
CA PHE A 72 7.85 14.06 -2.05
C PHE A 72 8.12 15.43 -2.71
N LYS A 73 8.55 16.43 -1.92
CA LYS A 73 9.15 17.68 -2.42
C LYS A 73 10.59 17.46 -2.86
#